data_AF-A0A1A8MV08-F1
#
_entry.id   AF-A0A1A8MV08-F1
#
_cell.length_a   1.000
_cell.length_b   1.000
_cell.length_c   1.000
_cell.angle_alpha   90.00
_cell.angle_beta   90.00
_cell.angle_gamma   90.00
#
_symmetry.space_group_name_H-M   'P 1'
#
loop_
_entity.id
_entity.type
_entity.pdbx_description
1 polymer ?
#
loop_
_entity_poly.entity_id
_entity_poly.type
_entity_poly.pdbx_seq_one_letter_code
_entity_poly.pdbx_strand_id
1 'polypeptide(L)'
;YFCSGHFCPDPVLLSSSLQEMIIDKVNGQPVPRYLIYDIIKFNGQPVGQCDFNIRLLCIEKEIISPRMEKMKTGQIDKTKEPFSVRNKPFFDIHASRKLLEGSFTSQVSHEVDGLIFQPCGRYKAGRCDDILKWKPPNLNSVDFRLKITKVGGEGLLTQTVGLLYVGNYDRPFANMRATKELKQYDNKIIECSFANNSWVFMRQRADKSFPNSYTTAMAVCKSIQEPVTKEILLEFLDRCAQGANAQNKKRPPDPDAQLMPPPPPKRPNWAVQ
;
A
#
# COMPACT_ATOMS: atom_id res chain seq x y z
N TYR A 1 11.53 1.11 9.89
CA TYR A 1 11.41 0.66 11.29
C TYR A 1 10.93 -0.77 11.30
N PHE A 2 11.85 -1.71 11.10
CA PHE A 2 11.66 -3.13 11.43
C PHE A 2 12.81 -3.47 12.37
N CYS A 3 12.71 -3.05 13.63
CA CYS A 3 13.60 -3.53 14.67
C CYS A 3 12.81 -3.77 15.95
N SER A 4 12.94 -5.01 16.42
CA SER A 4 12.72 -5.52 17.78
C SER A 4 11.35 -5.26 18.41
N GLY A 5 10.50 -6.29 18.38
CA GLY A 5 9.31 -6.39 19.20
C GLY A 5 8.34 -7.41 18.61
N HIS A 6 8.31 -8.62 19.17
CA HIS A 6 7.29 -9.66 19.02
C HIS A 6 6.13 -9.33 18.06
N PHE A 7 6.22 -9.79 16.80
CA PHE A 7 5.03 -9.91 15.96
C PHE A 7 4.21 -11.08 16.50
N CYS A 8 3.06 -10.77 17.11
CA CYS A 8 2.03 -11.73 17.51
C CYS A 8 1.53 -12.47 16.25
N PRO A 9 1.05 -13.72 16.32
CA PRO A 9 0.58 -14.49 15.17
C PRO A 9 -0.83 -14.06 14.74
N ASP A 10 -1.13 -12.76 14.81
CA ASP A 10 -2.40 -12.22 14.37
C ASP A 10 -2.44 -12.24 12.84
N PRO A 11 -3.56 -12.64 12.23
CA PRO A 11 -3.67 -12.69 10.78
C PRO A 11 -3.48 -11.28 10.19
N VAL A 12 -2.76 -11.20 9.07
CA VAL A 12 -2.47 -9.96 8.36
C VAL A 12 -2.89 -10.13 6.91
N LEU A 13 -3.62 -9.14 6.38
CA LEU A 13 -4.02 -9.10 4.99
C LEU A 13 -3.17 -8.11 4.20
N LEU A 14 -3.09 -8.35 2.89
CA LEU A 14 -2.17 -7.69 1.99
C LEU A 14 -2.90 -6.99 0.84
N SER A 15 -2.49 -5.77 0.50
CA SER A 15 -2.95 -5.07 -0.70
C SER A 15 -1.79 -4.46 -1.50
N SER A 16 -1.94 -4.37 -2.82
CA SER A 16 -0.86 -4.01 -3.76
C SER A 16 -0.82 -2.54 -4.18
N SER A 17 -1.70 -1.67 -3.67
CA SER A 17 -1.73 -0.27 -4.04
C SER A 17 -1.92 0.66 -2.84
N LEU A 18 -1.34 1.85 -2.87
CA LEU A 18 -1.52 2.85 -1.81
C LEU A 18 -2.67 3.84 -2.05
N GLN A 19 -3.22 3.85 -3.25
CA GLN A 19 -4.19 4.85 -3.67
C GLN A 19 -5.63 4.37 -3.46
N GLU A 20 -6.51 5.31 -3.08
CA GLU A 20 -7.93 5.09 -2.78
C GLU A 20 -8.82 5.54 -3.95
N MET A 21 -8.36 6.53 -4.72
CA MET A 21 -8.96 6.97 -5.97
C MET A 21 -7.93 6.79 -7.09
N ILE A 22 -8.31 6.03 -8.12
CA ILE A 22 -7.44 5.72 -9.26
C ILE A 22 -8.13 6.10 -10.58
N ILE A 23 -7.34 6.43 -11.59
CA ILE A 23 -7.84 6.58 -12.97
C ILE A 23 -7.42 5.32 -13.72
N ASP A 24 -8.41 4.49 -14.05
CA ASP A 24 -8.21 3.26 -14.79
C ASP A 24 -8.46 3.49 -16.28
N LYS A 25 -7.75 2.80 -17.18
CA LYS A 25 -7.99 2.92 -18.62
C LYS A 25 -8.82 1.74 -19.10
N VAL A 26 -10.09 1.98 -19.42
CA VAL A 26 -10.99 0.96 -19.98
C VAL A 26 -11.26 1.33 -21.43
N ASN A 27 -10.88 0.47 -22.37
CA ASN A 27 -11.01 0.72 -23.81
C ASN A 27 -10.38 2.07 -24.24
N GLY A 28 -9.24 2.42 -23.64
CA GLY A 28 -8.53 3.68 -23.89
C GLY A 28 -9.11 4.91 -23.19
N GLN A 29 -10.28 4.82 -22.57
CA GLN A 29 -10.92 5.93 -21.87
C GLN A 29 -10.54 5.96 -20.37
N PRO A 30 -10.19 7.14 -19.81
CA PRO A 30 -9.93 7.28 -18.39
C PRO A 30 -11.23 7.18 -17.59
N VAL A 31 -11.32 6.20 -16.70
CA VAL A 31 -12.47 5.98 -15.82
C VAL A 31 -12.02 6.15 -14.37
N PRO A 32 -12.50 7.16 -13.65
CA PRO A 32 -12.20 7.31 -12.23
C PRO A 32 -12.86 6.17 -11.43
N ARG A 33 -12.10 5.60 -10.50
CA ARG A 33 -12.58 4.57 -9.57
C ARG A 33 -12.21 4.91 -8.14
N TYR A 34 -13.17 4.72 -7.24
CA TYR A 34 -12.98 4.75 -5.81
C TYR A 34 -12.91 3.31 -5.27
N LEU A 35 -11.79 2.98 -4.62
CA LEU A 35 -11.52 1.67 -4.03
C LEU A 35 -11.75 1.72 -2.53
N ILE A 36 -12.84 1.10 -2.07
CA ILE A 36 -13.14 0.97 -0.64
C ILE A 36 -12.20 -0.07 -0.04
N TYR A 37 -11.39 0.33 0.93
CA TYR A 37 -10.43 -0.55 1.61
C TYR A 37 -10.77 -0.79 3.09
N ASP A 38 -11.70 -0.03 3.67
CA ASP A 38 -12.15 -0.19 5.04
C ASP A 38 -13.54 0.43 5.28
N ILE A 39 -14.21 0.05 6.37
CA ILE A 39 -15.49 0.57 6.83
C ILE A 39 -15.50 0.74 8.36
N ILE A 40 -15.90 1.93 8.82
CA ILE A 40 -15.89 2.29 10.25
C ILE A 40 -17.29 2.21 10.86
N LYS A 41 -18.32 2.57 10.08
CA LYS A 41 -19.72 2.62 10.55
C LYS A 41 -20.65 2.28 9.40
N PHE A 42 -21.71 1.52 9.68
CA PHE A 42 -22.74 1.17 8.69
C PHE A 42 -24.11 1.24 9.36
N ASN A 43 -25.06 2.00 8.81
CA ASN A 43 -26.42 2.15 9.35
C ASN A 43 -26.49 2.39 10.87
N GLY A 44 -25.64 3.29 11.39
CA GLY A 44 -25.57 3.56 12.83
C GLY A 44 -24.68 2.59 13.63
N GLN A 45 -24.39 1.40 13.10
CA GLN A 45 -23.65 0.35 13.80
C GLN A 45 -22.13 0.57 13.74
N PRO A 46 -21.40 0.39 14.85
CA PRO A 46 -19.96 0.66 14.96
C PRO A 46 -19.11 -0.50 14.40
N VAL A 47 -19.24 -0.77 13.10
CA VAL A 47 -18.55 -1.89 12.40
C VAL A 47 -17.02 -1.83 12.53
N GLY A 48 -16.44 -0.64 12.75
CA GLY A 48 -15.03 -0.44 13.03
C GLY A 48 -14.52 -1.21 14.26
N GLN A 49 -15.41 -1.59 15.19
CA GLN A 49 -15.08 -2.39 16.36
C GLN A 49 -15.02 -3.90 16.08
N CYS A 50 -15.38 -4.32 14.87
CA CYS A 50 -15.23 -5.70 14.42
C CYS A 50 -13.84 -5.94 13.82
N ASP A 51 -13.45 -7.21 13.74
CA ASP A 51 -12.26 -7.63 13.01
C ASP A 51 -12.33 -7.24 11.53
N PHE A 52 -11.17 -6.95 10.94
CA PHE A 52 -11.04 -6.48 9.57
C PHE A 52 -11.71 -7.39 8.54
N ASN A 53 -11.70 -8.72 8.73
CA ASN A 53 -12.42 -9.65 7.86
C ASN A 53 -13.94 -9.42 7.85
N ILE A 54 -14.54 -9.12 9.01
CA ILE A 54 -15.97 -8.78 9.13
C ILE A 54 -16.24 -7.43 8.46
N ARG A 55 -15.32 -6.47 8.59
CA ARG A 55 -15.40 -5.17 7.92
C ARG A 55 -15.36 -5.31 6.40
N LEU A 56 -14.45 -6.15 5.86
CA LEU A 56 -14.40 -6.48 4.43
C LEU A 56 -15.67 -7.17 3.96
N LEU A 57 -16.18 -8.14 4.72
CA LEU A 57 -17.43 -8.82 4.40
C LEU A 57 -18.62 -7.84 4.37
N CYS A 58 -18.65 -6.88 5.30
CA CYS A 58 -19.66 -5.82 5.34
C CYS A 58 -19.59 -4.94 4.09
N ILE A 59 -18.39 -4.50 3.66
CA ILE A 59 -18.24 -3.75 2.40
C ILE A 59 -18.81 -4.55 1.23
N GLU A 60 -18.47 -5.83 1.12
CA GLU A 60 -18.90 -6.67 0.01
C GLU A 60 -20.42 -6.88 -0.01
N LYS A 61 -20.99 -7.30 1.12
CA LYS A 61 -22.42 -7.66 1.21
C LYS A 61 -23.35 -6.46 1.27
N GLU A 62 -22.94 -5.39 1.93
CA GLU A 62 -23.83 -4.27 2.24
C GLU A 62 -23.67 -3.07 1.30
N ILE A 63 -22.52 -2.96 0.62
CA ILE A 63 -22.24 -1.83 -0.29
C ILE A 63 -22.10 -2.32 -1.73
N ILE A 64 -21.21 -3.28 -2.00
CA ILE A 64 -20.89 -3.68 -3.36
C ILE A 64 -22.00 -4.52 -3.99
N SER A 65 -22.43 -5.60 -3.32
CA SER A 65 -23.46 -6.52 -3.84
C SER A 65 -24.79 -5.82 -4.14
N PRO A 66 -25.36 -4.98 -3.25
CA PRO A 66 -26.65 -4.32 -3.51
C PRO A 66 -26.56 -3.31 -4.66
N ARG A 67 -25.41 -2.65 -4.83
CA ARG A 67 -25.17 -1.76 -5.98
C ARG A 67 -25.10 -2.56 -7.28
N MET A 68 -24.40 -3.69 -7.30
CA MET A 68 -24.32 -4.56 -8.47
C MET A 68 -25.69 -5.12 -8.86
N GLU A 69 -26.52 -5.52 -7.88
CA GLU A 69 -27.88 -5.98 -8.12
C GLU A 69 -28.75 -4.87 -8.73
N LYS A 70 -28.72 -3.67 -8.17
CA LYS A 70 -29.44 -2.51 -8.70
C LYS A 70 -28.95 -2.07 -10.08
N MET A 71 -27.67 -2.28 -10.39
CA MET A 71 -27.15 -2.08 -11.75
C MET A 71 -27.71 -3.12 -12.73
N LYS A 72 -27.79 -4.40 -12.33
CA LYS A 72 -28.37 -5.47 -13.15
C LYS A 72 -29.86 -5.24 -13.43
N THR A 73 -30.61 -4.71 -12.47
CA THR A 73 -32.04 -4.39 -12.63
C THR A 73 -32.29 -3.03 -13.29
N GLY A 74 -31.24 -2.32 -13.72
CA GLY A 74 -31.35 -1.02 -14.38
C GLY A 74 -31.75 0.14 -13.47
N GLN A 75 -31.86 -0.07 -12.16
CA GLN A 75 -32.15 0.99 -11.18
C GLN A 75 -30.95 1.92 -10.95
N ILE A 76 -29.72 1.42 -11.19
CA ILE A 76 -28.50 2.24 -11.20
C ILE A 76 -27.92 2.22 -12.61
N ASP A 77 -27.84 3.41 -13.22
CA ASP A 77 -27.13 3.63 -14.47
C ASP A 77 -25.68 4.03 -14.18
N LYS A 78 -24.77 3.09 -14.43
CA LYS A 78 -23.32 3.26 -14.22
C LYS A 78 -22.73 4.41 -15.04
N THR A 79 -23.34 4.77 -16.18
CA THR A 79 -22.82 5.84 -17.05
C THR A 79 -23.09 7.23 -16.49
N LYS A 80 -24.06 7.35 -15.58
CA LYS A 80 -24.40 8.60 -14.89
C LYS A 80 -23.64 8.80 -13.59
N GLU A 81 -22.94 7.78 -13.10
CA GLU A 81 -22.14 7.91 -11.88
C GLU A 81 -20.84 8.68 -12.18
N PRO A 82 -20.44 9.62 -11.31
CA PRO A 82 -19.22 10.39 -11.52
C PRO A 82 -17.94 9.53 -11.45
N PHE A 83 -18.01 8.38 -10.76
CA PHE A 83 -16.93 7.41 -10.66
C PHE A 83 -17.46 6.02 -10.29
N SER A 84 -16.68 5.00 -10.62
CA SER A 84 -16.98 3.61 -10.25
C SER A 84 -16.57 3.34 -8.81
N VAL A 85 -17.44 2.73 -8.02
CA VAL A 85 -17.10 2.22 -6.68
C VAL A 85 -16.74 0.74 -6.76
N ARG A 86 -15.63 0.33 -6.14
CA ARG A 86 -15.19 -1.07 -6.04
C ARG A 86 -14.63 -1.37 -4.66
N ASN A 87 -14.65 -2.64 -4.27
CA ASN A 87 -13.83 -3.11 -3.14
C ASN A 87 -12.35 -3.16 -3.55
N LYS A 88 -11.46 -2.84 -2.61
CA LYS A 88 -10.04 -3.08 -2.77
C LYS A 88 -9.76 -4.53 -2.37
N PRO A 89 -9.20 -5.37 -3.26
CA PRO A 89 -8.91 -6.75 -2.90
C PRO A 89 -7.79 -6.79 -1.85
N PHE A 90 -8.00 -7.67 -0.87
CA PHE A 90 -7.03 -8.04 0.13
C PHE A 90 -6.75 -9.53 0.02
N PHE A 91 -5.48 -9.90 0.14
CA PHE A 91 -5.01 -11.26 0.01
C PHE A 91 -4.31 -11.73 1.28
N ASP A 92 -4.19 -13.03 1.44
CA ASP A 92 -3.33 -13.60 2.47
C ASP A 92 -1.87 -13.17 2.27
N ILE A 93 -1.12 -13.07 3.37
CA ILE A 93 0.28 -12.62 3.35
C ILE A 93 1.18 -13.47 2.44
N HIS A 94 0.87 -14.75 2.25
CA HIS A 94 1.61 -15.65 1.36
C HIS A 94 1.42 -15.31 -0.13
N ALA A 95 0.44 -14.48 -0.49
CA ALA A 95 0.29 -13.94 -1.83
C ALA A 95 1.35 -12.87 -2.18
N SER A 96 2.11 -12.36 -1.20
CA SER A 96 3.15 -11.32 -1.41
C SER A 96 4.10 -11.66 -2.55
N ARG A 97 4.58 -12.89 -2.61
CA ARG A 97 5.49 -13.36 -3.67
C ARG A 97 4.85 -13.21 -5.05
N LYS A 98 3.62 -13.72 -5.21
CA LYS A 98 2.87 -13.68 -6.46
C LYS A 98 2.57 -12.24 -6.92
N LEU A 99 2.27 -11.34 -5.98
CA LEU A 99 2.02 -9.93 -6.25
C LEU A 99 3.29 -9.20 -6.71
N LEU A 100 4.44 -9.45 -6.06
CA LEU A 100 5.71 -8.79 -6.39
C LEU A 100 6.45 -9.38 -7.59
N GLU A 101 6.17 -10.62 -7.98
CA GLU A 101 6.73 -11.29 -9.15
C GLU A 101 5.84 -11.15 -10.40
N GLY A 102 4.71 -10.47 -10.27
CA GLY A 102 3.91 -10.02 -11.42
C GLY A 102 2.96 -11.07 -11.99
N SER A 103 2.87 -12.27 -11.42
CA SER A 103 1.89 -13.30 -11.83
C SER A 103 0.42 -12.84 -11.71
N PHE A 104 0.15 -11.77 -10.97
CA PHE A 104 -1.17 -11.18 -10.75
C PHE A 104 -1.42 -9.86 -11.53
N THR A 105 -0.48 -9.44 -12.39
CA THR A 105 -0.56 -8.17 -13.14
C THR A 105 -1.76 -8.06 -14.06
N SER A 106 -2.40 -9.17 -14.44
CA SER A 106 -3.65 -9.13 -15.22
C SER A 106 -4.85 -8.56 -14.46
N GLN A 107 -4.84 -8.57 -13.12
CA GLN A 107 -5.93 -8.02 -12.30
C GLN A 107 -5.63 -6.62 -11.73
N VAL A 108 -4.37 -6.20 -11.75
CA VAL A 108 -3.94 -4.89 -11.26
C VAL A 108 -3.64 -4.02 -12.49
N SER A 109 -4.56 -3.12 -12.84
CA SER A 109 -4.44 -2.29 -14.04
C SER A 109 -3.39 -1.18 -13.95
N HIS A 110 -2.56 -1.19 -12.90
CA HIS A 110 -1.53 -0.21 -12.62
C HIS A 110 -0.27 -0.91 -12.09
N GLU A 111 0.86 -0.24 -12.24
CA GLU A 111 2.15 -0.70 -11.74
C GLU A 111 2.10 -0.85 -10.21
N VAL A 112 2.62 -1.97 -9.68
CA VAL A 112 2.64 -2.24 -8.24
C VAL A 112 3.74 -1.37 -7.61
N ASP A 113 3.33 -0.34 -6.86
CA ASP A 113 4.23 0.64 -6.23
C ASP A 113 4.64 0.29 -4.79
N GLY A 114 4.19 -0.88 -4.31
CA GLY A 114 4.47 -1.37 -2.97
C GLY A 114 3.43 -2.37 -2.47
N LEU A 115 3.46 -2.63 -1.17
CA LEU A 115 2.52 -3.48 -0.45
C LEU A 115 2.03 -2.79 0.81
N ILE A 116 0.76 -2.98 1.16
CA ILE A 116 0.19 -2.63 2.47
C ILE A 116 -0.09 -3.91 3.23
N PHE A 117 0.47 -4.01 4.43
CA PHE A 117 0.15 -5.05 5.40
C PHE A 117 -0.83 -4.48 6.42
N GLN A 118 -2.04 -4.99 6.38
CA GLN A 118 -3.18 -4.57 7.18
C GLN A 118 -3.43 -5.62 8.29
N PRO A 119 -3.31 -5.27 9.57
CA PRO A 119 -3.64 -6.18 10.66
C PRO A 119 -5.15 -6.50 10.65
N CYS A 120 -5.50 -7.74 11.02
CA CYS A 120 -6.89 -8.19 11.03
C CYS A 120 -7.73 -7.68 12.20
N GLY A 121 -7.15 -6.93 13.15
CA GLY A 121 -7.86 -6.43 14.31
C GLY A 121 -8.86 -5.30 14.02
N ARG A 122 -9.33 -4.68 15.10
CA ARG A 122 -10.27 -3.54 15.07
C ARG A 122 -9.66 -2.30 14.44
N TYR A 123 -10.50 -1.43 13.89
CA TYR A 123 -10.10 -0.12 13.41
C TYR A 123 -9.49 0.72 14.55
N LYS A 124 -8.37 1.38 14.27
CA LYS A 124 -7.76 2.39 15.14
C LYS A 124 -7.74 3.73 14.41
N ALA A 125 -8.33 4.76 15.00
CA ALA A 125 -8.30 6.11 14.45
C ALA A 125 -6.90 6.73 14.63
N GLY A 126 -6.46 7.53 13.67
CA GLY A 126 -5.17 8.23 13.73
C GLY A 126 -3.99 7.36 13.28
N ARG A 127 -2.81 7.62 13.85
CA ARG A 127 -1.59 6.88 13.52
C ARG A 127 -1.68 5.45 14.05
N CYS A 128 -1.54 4.48 13.17
CA CYS A 128 -1.45 3.07 13.51
C CYS A 128 -0.08 2.55 13.09
N ASP A 129 0.78 2.23 14.06
CA ASP A 129 2.11 1.68 13.79
C ASP A 129 2.06 0.21 13.33
N ASP A 130 0.90 -0.44 13.47
CA ASP A 130 0.67 -1.83 13.05
C ASP A 130 0.32 -1.94 11.55
N ILE A 131 -0.09 -0.83 10.91
CA ILE A 131 -0.35 -0.79 9.45
C ILE A 131 0.97 -0.47 8.75
N LEU A 132 1.52 -1.45 8.04
CA LEU A 132 2.84 -1.31 7.42
C LEU A 132 2.70 -1.08 5.92
N LYS A 133 3.46 -0.11 5.42
CA LYS A 133 3.58 0.18 3.99
C LYS A 133 5.00 -0.16 3.58
N TRP A 134 5.16 -1.18 2.74
CA TRP A 134 6.42 -1.52 2.12
C TRP A 134 6.48 -0.92 0.72
N LYS A 135 7.60 -0.28 0.38
CA LYS A 135 7.91 0.15 -0.98
C LYS A 135 9.29 -0.39 -1.36
N PRO A 136 9.48 -0.79 -2.62
CA PRO A 136 10.81 -1.04 -3.16
C PRO A 136 11.73 0.16 -2.88
N PRO A 137 12.98 -0.05 -2.41
CA PRO A 137 13.87 1.05 -2.05
C PRO A 137 14.11 2.06 -3.18
N ASN A 138 14.08 1.60 -4.44
CA ASN A 138 14.21 2.43 -5.63
C ASN A 138 12.99 3.34 -5.91
N LEU A 139 11.85 3.11 -5.23
CA LEU A 139 10.63 3.92 -5.33
C LEU A 139 10.45 4.86 -4.14
N ASN A 140 11.43 4.95 -3.22
CA ASN A 140 11.40 5.91 -2.13
C ASN A 140 11.72 7.30 -2.65
N SER A 141 10.80 8.23 -2.41
CA SER A 141 10.90 9.63 -2.83
C SER A 141 10.37 10.57 -1.76
N VAL A 142 10.80 11.82 -1.81
CA VAL A 142 10.32 12.92 -0.96
C VAL A 142 9.95 14.09 -1.85
N ASP A 143 8.83 14.75 -1.55
CA ASP A 143 8.46 16.00 -2.22
C ASP A 143 9.06 17.19 -1.48
N PHE A 144 9.96 17.92 -2.14
CA PHE A 144 10.63 19.09 -1.61
C PHE A 144 10.14 20.36 -2.29
N ARG A 145 10.23 21.49 -1.59
CA ARG A 145 10.22 22.81 -2.24
C ARG A 145 11.65 23.13 -2.65
N LEU A 146 11.87 23.27 -3.95
CA LEU A 146 13.18 23.63 -4.49
C LEU A 146 13.37 25.15 -4.42
N LYS A 147 14.55 25.58 -3.98
CA LYS A 147 15.01 26.97 -4.11
C LYS A 147 16.41 27.00 -4.70
N ILE A 148 16.54 27.54 -5.90
CA ILE A 148 17.84 27.73 -6.54
C ILE A 148 18.51 28.96 -5.94
N THR A 149 19.74 28.85 -5.51
CA THR A 149 20.49 29.95 -4.90
C THR A 149 21.95 29.89 -5.31
N LYS A 150 22.57 31.06 -5.50
CA LYS A 150 24.02 31.17 -5.67
C LYS A 150 24.65 31.27 -4.29
N VAL A 151 25.45 30.28 -3.94
CA VAL A 151 26.23 30.27 -2.70
C VAL A 151 27.66 30.65 -3.07
N GLY A 152 28.18 31.66 -2.41
CA GLY A 152 29.53 32.16 -2.56
C GLY A 152 29.94 32.93 -1.30
N GLY A 153 31.24 33.13 -1.11
CA GLY A 153 31.82 33.88 -0.02
C GLY A 153 33.05 34.63 -0.52
N GLU A 154 33.59 35.54 0.29
CA GLU A 154 34.82 36.26 -0.06
C GLU A 154 35.95 35.24 -0.34
N GLY A 155 36.53 35.32 -1.54
CA GLY A 155 37.58 34.40 -2.00
C GLY A 155 37.12 33.03 -2.52
N LEU A 156 35.81 32.72 -2.54
CA LEU A 156 35.28 31.45 -3.04
C LEU A 156 34.57 31.59 -4.38
N LEU A 157 34.76 30.62 -5.28
CA LEU A 157 34.04 30.56 -6.54
C LEU A 157 32.53 30.42 -6.29
N THR A 158 31.72 31.33 -6.84
CA THR A 158 30.26 31.27 -6.71
C THR A 158 29.71 30.01 -7.37
N GLN A 159 29.00 29.18 -6.60
CA GLN A 159 28.34 27.98 -7.10
C GLN A 159 26.82 28.12 -7.04
N THR A 160 26.14 27.68 -8.09
CA THR A 160 24.66 27.62 -8.08
C THR A 160 24.24 26.26 -7.55
N VAL A 161 23.45 26.25 -6.48
CA VAL A 161 22.96 25.04 -5.81
C VAL A 161 21.43 25.07 -5.70
N GLY A 162 20.82 23.90 -5.68
CA GLY A 162 19.40 23.73 -5.37
C GLY A 162 19.23 23.35 -3.91
N LEU A 163 18.64 24.23 -3.12
CA LEU A 163 18.29 23.97 -1.73
C LEU A 163 16.92 23.29 -1.66
N LEU A 164 16.83 22.20 -0.92
CA LEU A 164 15.62 21.39 -0.77
C LEU A 164 15.00 21.66 0.60
N TYR A 165 13.76 22.13 0.62
CA TYR A 165 13.03 22.45 1.85
C TYR A 165 11.87 21.47 2.08
N VAL A 166 11.63 21.18 3.36
CA VAL A 166 10.49 20.38 3.87
C VAL A 166 9.61 21.24 4.76
N GLY A 167 8.38 20.81 5.02
CA GLY A 167 7.47 21.49 5.94
C GLY A 167 7.90 21.34 7.39
N ASN A 168 7.55 22.33 8.24
CA ASN A 168 7.87 22.37 9.67
C ASN A 168 9.39 22.31 9.97
N TYR A 169 10.22 22.83 9.06
CA TYR A 169 11.67 22.94 9.24
C TYR A 169 12.19 24.16 8.46
N ASP A 170 12.75 25.14 9.17
CA ASP A 170 13.08 26.45 8.60
C ASP A 170 14.39 26.46 7.79
N ARG A 171 15.24 25.47 7.98
CA ARG A 171 16.54 25.34 7.30
C ARG A 171 16.41 24.46 6.05
N PRO A 172 17.30 24.58 5.06
CA PRO A 172 17.36 23.61 3.98
C PRO A 172 17.60 22.21 4.56
N PHE A 173 16.75 21.26 4.17
CA PHE A 173 16.85 19.86 4.58
C PHE A 173 18.03 19.18 3.90
N ALA A 174 18.23 19.45 2.61
CA ALA A 174 19.32 18.93 1.81
C ALA A 174 19.66 19.91 0.68
N ASN A 175 20.69 19.58 -0.09
CA ASN A 175 21.03 20.28 -1.32
C ASN A 175 21.18 19.29 -2.48
N MET A 176 21.08 19.82 -3.70
CA MET A 176 21.33 19.10 -4.94
C MET A 176 22.02 20.01 -5.95
N ARG A 177 22.69 19.40 -6.95
CA ARG A 177 23.32 20.13 -8.05
C ARG A 177 22.26 20.88 -8.87
N ALA A 178 22.42 22.19 -9.04
CA ALA A 178 21.52 22.97 -9.90
C ALA A 178 21.89 22.80 -11.38
N THR A 179 21.19 21.91 -12.08
CA THR A 179 21.30 21.77 -13.53
C THR A 179 20.52 22.88 -14.26
N LYS A 180 20.78 23.08 -15.55
CA LYS A 180 20.02 24.07 -16.35
C LYS A 180 18.52 23.77 -16.35
N GLU A 181 18.16 22.49 -16.46
CA GLU A 181 16.77 22.01 -16.45
C GLU A 181 16.07 22.26 -15.10
N LEU A 182 16.79 22.18 -13.98
CA LEU A 182 16.21 22.39 -12.66
C LEU A 182 15.81 23.84 -12.38
N LYS A 183 16.41 24.81 -13.08
CA LYS A 183 16.15 26.23 -12.86
C LYS A 183 14.69 26.62 -13.11
N GLN A 184 13.99 25.92 -14.01
CA GLN A 184 12.57 26.19 -14.30
C GLN A 184 11.62 25.78 -13.17
N TYR A 185 12.11 24.98 -12.21
CA TYR A 185 11.37 24.50 -11.05
C TYR A 185 11.69 25.29 -9.78
N ASP A 186 12.37 26.44 -9.89
CA ASP A 186 12.64 27.30 -8.75
C ASP A 186 11.33 27.73 -8.05
N ASN A 187 11.33 27.62 -6.72
CA ASN A 187 10.18 27.80 -5.83
C ASN A 187 9.00 26.83 -6.04
N LYS A 188 9.14 25.79 -6.87
CA LYS A 188 8.11 24.76 -7.08
C LYS A 188 8.31 23.53 -6.20
N ILE A 189 7.25 22.74 -6.05
CA ILE A 189 7.31 21.42 -5.41
C ILE A 189 7.78 20.39 -6.44
N ILE A 190 8.84 19.67 -6.09
CA ILE A 190 9.44 18.62 -6.92
C ILE A 190 9.51 17.32 -6.12
N GLU A 191 9.35 16.20 -6.80
CA GLU A 191 9.59 14.88 -6.23
C GLU A 191 11.02 14.46 -6.53
N CYS A 192 11.75 14.04 -5.50
CA CYS A 192 13.12 13.56 -5.62
C CYS A 192 13.28 12.16 -5.02
N SER A 193 14.06 11.32 -5.68
CA SER A 193 14.58 10.07 -5.12
C SER A 193 16.02 10.23 -4.68
N PHE A 194 16.52 9.32 -3.84
CA PHE A 194 17.90 9.33 -3.39
C PHE A 194 18.69 8.22 -4.09
N ALA A 195 19.72 8.60 -4.86
CA ALA A 195 20.58 7.68 -5.58
C ALA A 195 22.03 8.19 -5.59
N ASN A 196 23.00 7.27 -5.51
CA ASN A 196 24.44 7.62 -5.52
C ASN A 196 24.81 8.73 -4.52
N ASN A 197 24.31 8.63 -3.29
CA ASN A 197 24.48 9.63 -2.22
C ASN A 197 24.03 11.05 -2.58
N SER A 198 23.08 11.20 -3.51
CA SER A 198 22.56 12.50 -3.92
C SER A 198 21.05 12.44 -4.21
N TRP A 199 20.37 13.57 -4.03
CA TRP A 199 18.98 13.70 -4.46
C TRP A 199 18.89 13.90 -5.96
N VAL A 200 18.04 13.12 -6.61
CA VAL A 200 17.81 13.14 -8.05
C VAL A 200 16.36 13.59 -8.31
N PHE A 201 16.19 14.56 -9.20
CA PHE A 201 14.87 15.02 -9.62
C PHE A 201 14.14 13.93 -10.41
N MET A 202 12.88 13.69 -10.05
CA MET A 202 11.99 12.79 -10.77
C MET A 202 11.00 13.56 -11.63
N ARG A 203 10.20 14.43 -10.99
CA ARG A 203 9.13 15.18 -11.64
C ARG A 203 8.69 16.38 -10.82
N GLN A 204 7.98 17.31 -11.47
CA GLN A 204 7.26 18.38 -10.78
C GLN A 204 5.95 17.83 -10.17
N ARG A 205 5.63 18.26 -8.94
CA ARG A 205 4.37 17.98 -8.25
C ARG A 205 3.43 19.17 -8.32
N ALA A 206 2.86 19.42 -9.50
CA ALA A 206 1.88 20.50 -9.68
C ALA A 206 0.58 20.27 -8.89
N ASP A 207 0.31 19.01 -8.50
CA ASP A 207 -0.79 18.61 -7.63
C ASP A 207 -0.61 19.02 -6.17
N LYS A 208 0.60 19.45 -5.77
CA LYS A 208 0.94 19.77 -4.38
C LYS A 208 1.26 21.23 -4.19
N SER A 209 0.61 21.81 -3.19
CA SER A 209 0.87 23.20 -2.75
C SER A 209 2.01 23.28 -1.74
N PHE A 210 2.31 22.18 -1.04
CA PHE A 210 3.29 22.16 0.05
C PHE A 210 4.24 20.94 -0.08
N PRO A 211 5.50 21.07 0.39
CA PRO A 211 6.40 19.93 0.48
C PRO A 211 5.94 18.94 1.55
N ASN A 212 6.56 17.75 1.60
CA ASN A 212 6.33 16.83 2.71
C ASN A 212 6.80 17.43 4.04
N SER A 213 6.20 17.01 5.16
CA SER A 213 6.67 17.42 6.48
C SER A 213 8.06 16.85 6.77
N TYR A 214 8.79 17.50 7.68
CA TYR A 214 10.07 17.01 8.20
C TYR A 214 9.98 15.57 8.70
N THR A 215 8.91 15.23 9.42
CA THR A 215 8.69 13.87 9.94
C THR A 215 8.55 12.83 8.82
N THR A 216 7.85 13.16 7.75
CA THR A 216 7.73 12.29 6.56
C THR A 216 9.07 12.15 5.85
N ALA A 217 9.79 13.25 5.62
CA ALA A 217 11.09 13.22 4.96
C ALA A 217 12.11 12.38 5.74
N MET A 218 12.17 12.54 7.07
CA MET A 218 13.04 11.73 7.93
C MET A 218 12.67 10.24 7.92
N ALA A 219 11.37 9.92 7.90
CA ALA A 219 10.92 8.53 7.78
C ALA A 219 11.39 7.90 6.46
N VAL A 220 11.33 8.65 5.35
CA VAL A 220 11.84 8.19 4.05
C VAL A 220 13.36 8.03 4.08
N CYS A 221 14.11 8.99 4.63
CA CYS A 221 15.57 8.87 4.79
C CYS A 221 15.96 7.63 5.59
N LYS A 222 15.24 7.32 6.67
CA LYS A 222 15.49 6.09 7.43
C LYS A 222 15.24 4.84 6.59
N SER A 223 14.16 4.80 5.81
CA SER A 223 13.87 3.69 4.90
C SER A 223 14.90 3.54 3.77
N ILE A 224 15.61 4.61 3.40
CA ILE A 224 16.72 4.57 2.44
C ILE A 224 18.00 4.04 3.09
N GLN A 225 18.28 4.42 4.35
CA GLN A 225 19.46 3.97 5.09
C GLN A 225 19.35 2.49 5.51
N GLU A 226 18.15 2.05 5.89
CA GLU A 226 17.85 0.68 6.30
C GLU A 226 16.81 0.06 5.35
N PRO A 227 17.18 -0.23 4.08
CA PRO A 227 16.23 -0.69 3.09
C PRO A 227 15.81 -2.14 3.37
N VAL A 228 14.49 -2.35 3.49
CA VAL A 228 13.91 -3.69 3.40
C VAL A 228 13.76 -4.02 1.92
N THR A 229 14.70 -4.76 1.34
CA THR A 229 14.62 -5.16 -0.07
C THR A 229 13.50 -6.19 -0.29
N LYS A 230 13.15 -6.43 -1.56
CA LYS A 230 12.17 -7.45 -1.93
C LYS A 230 12.61 -8.83 -1.42
N GLU A 231 13.88 -9.15 -1.52
CA GLU A 231 14.48 -10.42 -1.13
C GLU A 231 14.37 -10.61 0.39
N ILE A 232 14.76 -9.59 1.18
CA ILE A 232 14.67 -9.61 2.64
C ILE A 232 13.22 -9.81 3.08
N LEU A 233 12.28 -9.08 2.47
CA LEU A 233 10.86 -9.20 2.76
C LEU A 233 10.36 -10.62 2.48
N LEU A 234 10.62 -11.15 1.28
CA LEU A 234 10.14 -12.47 0.89
C LEU A 234 10.75 -13.59 1.74
N GLU A 235 12.05 -13.51 2.05
CA GLU A 235 12.72 -14.47 2.93
C GLU A 235 12.12 -14.45 4.35
N PHE A 236 11.81 -13.26 4.87
CA PHE A 236 11.13 -13.13 6.16
C PHE A 236 9.75 -13.79 6.15
N LEU A 237 8.95 -13.55 5.11
CA LEU A 237 7.61 -14.13 4.97
C LEU A 237 7.65 -15.66 4.84
N ASP A 238 8.61 -16.21 4.08
CA ASP A 238 8.78 -17.65 3.93
C ASP A 238 9.15 -18.32 5.25
N ARG A 239 10.00 -17.69 6.08
CA ARG A 239 10.32 -18.18 7.44
C ARG A 239 9.10 -18.19 8.35
N CYS A 240 8.28 -17.14 8.31
CA CYS A 240 7.03 -17.09 9.09
C CYS A 240 6.07 -18.22 8.71
N ALA A 241 5.94 -18.51 7.41
CA ALA A 241 5.11 -19.61 6.91
C ALA A 241 5.57 -20.98 7.45
N GLN A 242 6.88 -21.22 7.47
CA GLN A 242 7.47 -22.47 7.96
C GLN A 242 7.29 -22.61 9.48
N GLY A 243 7.44 -21.52 10.24
CA GLY A 243 7.21 -21.51 11.70
C GLY A 243 5.76 -21.81 12.09
N ALA A 244 4.78 -21.25 11.37
CA ALA A 244 3.36 -21.53 11.59
C ALA A 244 3.00 -23.00 11.31
N ASN A 245 3.56 -23.59 10.25
CA ASN A 245 3.38 -25.01 9.94
C ASN A 245 4.01 -25.96 10.98
N ALA A 246 5.13 -25.56 11.59
CA ALA A 246 5.75 -26.32 12.68
C ALA A 246 4.93 -26.27 13.98
N GLN A 247 4.23 -25.17 14.25
CA GLN A 247 3.31 -25.05 15.39
C GLN A 247 2.01 -25.84 15.19
N ASN A 248 1.44 -25.86 13.99
CA ASN A 248 0.26 -26.68 13.68
C ASN A 248 0.53 -28.19 13.78
N LYS A 249 1.77 -28.65 13.52
CA LYS A 249 2.18 -30.05 13.73
C LYS A 249 2.41 -30.44 15.21
N LYS A 250 2.45 -29.47 16.13
CA LYS A 250 2.65 -29.71 17.57
C LYS A 250 1.35 -29.72 18.39
N ARG A 251 0.19 -29.48 17.78
CA ARG A 251 -1.09 -29.73 18.45
C ARG A 251 -1.27 -31.25 18.58
N PRO A 252 -1.51 -31.80 19.79
CA PRO A 252 -1.83 -33.21 19.92
C PRO A 252 -3.07 -33.51 19.06
N PRO A 253 -3.14 -34.68 18.42
CA PRO A 253 -4.38 -35.11 17.79
C PRO A 253 -5.49 -35.13 18.85
N ASP A 254 -6.62 -34.55 18.49
CA ASP A 254 -7.84 -34.59 19.29
C ASP A 254 -8.13 -36.06 19.66
N PRO A 255 -8.22 -36.43 20.96
CA PRO A 255 -8.49 -37.80 21.36
C PRO A 255 -9.81 -38.34 20.78
N ASP A 256 -10.74 -37.46 20.38
CA ASP A 256 -12.01 -37.84 19.78
C ASP A 256 -11.92 -38.17 18.28
N ALA A 257 -10.79 -37.88 17.62
CA ALA A 257 -10.58 -38.21 16.21
C ALA A 257 -10.52 -39.73 15.94
N GLN A 258 -10.34 -40.56 16.97
CA GLN A 258 -10.39 -42.02 16.86
C GLN A 258 -11.80 -42.60 17.04
N LEU A 259 -12.77 -41.81 17.49
CA LEU A 259 -14.12 -42.28 17.84
C LEU A 259 -15.13 -42.17 16.67
N MET A 260 -14.76 -41.51 15.56
CA MET A 260 -15.63 -41.43 14.38
C MET A 260 -14.92 -41.93 13.13
N PRO A 261 -15.28 -43.12 12.59
CA PRO A 261 -14.82 -43.50 11.26
C PRO A 261 -15.38 -42.53 10.20
N PRO A 262 -14.62 -42.23 9.15
CA PRO A 262 -15.07 -41.33 8.09
C PRO A 262 -16.34 -41.88 7.43
N PRO A 263 -17.28 -41.01 7.03
CA PRO A 263 -18.50 -41.44 6.37
C PRO A 263 -18.17 -42.19 5.07
N PRO A 264 -18.85 -43.31 4.77
CA PRO A 264 -18.54 -44.11 3.60
C PRO A 264 -18.71 -43.30 2.31
N PRO A 265 -17.86 -43.54 1.29
CA PRO A 265 -17.91 -42.81 0.04
C PRO A 265 -19.27 -43.01 -0.66
N LYS A 266 -19.89 -41.91 -1.09
CA LYS A 266 -21.14 -41.94 -1.87
C LYS A 266 -20.91 -42.73 -3.16
N ARG A 267 -21.72 -43.77 -3.38
CA ARG A 267 -21.69 -44.57 -4.61
C ARG A 267 -22.08 -43.69 -5.81
N PRO A 268 -21.46 -43.87 -6.99
CA PRO A 268 -21.89 -43.21 -8.22
C PRO A 268 -23.27 -43.75 -8.63
N ASN A 269 -24.22 -42.85 -8.88
CA ASN A 269 -25.50 -43.22 -9.51
C ASN A 269 -25.22 -43.64 -10.96
N TRP A 270 -25.21 -44.95 -11.21
CA TRP A 270 -25.45 -45.49 -12.54
C TRP A 270 -26.97 -45.44 -12.77
N ALA A 271 -27.42 -44.46 -13.55
CA ALA A 271 -28.73 -44.55 -14.20
C ALA A 271 -28.48 -45.01 -15.64
N VAL A 272 -28.89 -46.24 -15.93
CA VAL A 272 -29.13 -46.71 -17.30
C VAL A 272 -30.60 -47.10 -17.36
N GLN A 273 -31.39 -46.32 -18.10
CA GLN A 273 -32.23 -46.75 -19.22
C GLN A 273 -32.79 -45.52 -19.91
#